data_AF-A0A9D1CZU0-F1
#
_entry.id   AF-A0A9D1CZU0-F1
#
_cell.length_a   1.000
_cell.length_b   1.000
_cell.length_c   1.000
_cell.angle_alpha   90.00
_cell.angle_beta   90.00
_cell.angle_gamma   90.00
#
_symmetry.space_group_name_H-M   'P 1'
#
loop_
_entity.id
_entity.type
_entity.pdbx_description
1 polymer ?
#
loop_
_entity_poly.entity_id
_entity_poly.type
_entity_poly.pdbx_seq_one_letter_code
_entity_poly.pdbx_strand_id
1 'polypeptide(L)' 'MIEFADCQDIRKMAVIKEIDCPKCGAKDGIEVFERDSLTIGESICDQCGYTIPEGVALDPYLEQLEQRKETGR' A
#
# COMPACT_ATOMS: atom_id res chain seq x y z
N MET A 1 4.33 -41.71 -12.08
CA MET A 1 4.30 -40.35 -12.64
C MET A 1 4.32 -39.41 -11.46
N ILE A 2 5.36 -38.59 -11.32
CA ILE A 2 5.41 -37.59 -10.26
C ILE A 2 4.49 -36.46 -10.73
N GLU A 3 3.33 -36.35 -10.09
CA GLU A 3 2.43 -35.21 -10.26
C GLU A 3 3.18 -33.98 -9.76
N PHE A 4 3.53 -33.09 -10.69
CA PHE A 4 4.01 -31.75 -10.37
C PHE A 4 2.81 -30.97 -9.81
N ALA A 5 2.58 -31.12 -8.51
CA ALA A 5 1.63 -30.32 -7.76
C ALA A 5 2.03 -28.84 -7.91
N ASP A 6 1.29 -28.17 -8.79
CA ASP A 6 0.94 -26.75 -8.76
C ASP A 6 1.96 -25.79 -8.09
N CYS A 7 3.04 -25.49 -8.81
CA CYS A 7 3.93 -24.35 -8.48
C CYS A 7 3.41 -23.03 -9.08
N GLN A 8 2.11 -22.89 -9.35
CA GLN A 8 1.55 -21.69 -10.00
C GLN A 8 0.93 -20.68 -9.03
N ASP A 9 0.79 -21.00 -7.74
CA ASP A 9 0.13 -20.10 -6.78
C ASP A 9 1.05 -19.11 -6.04
N ILE A 10 2.34 -19.06 -6.37
CA ILE A 10 3.29 -18.14 -5.70
C ILE A 10 3.26 -16.73 -6.30
N ARG A 11 2.64 -16.54 -7.49
CA ARG A 11 2.63 -15.24 -8.21
C ARG A 11 1.35 -14.41 -8.06
N LYS A 12 0.47 -14.78 -7.14
CA LYS A 12 -0.73 -14.02 -6.76
C LYS A 12 -0.71 -13.54 -5.30
N MET A 13 0.43 -13.58 -4.64
CA MET A 13 0.57 -13.04 -3.29
C MET A 13 0.64 -11.51 -3.37
N ALA A 14 -0.52 -10.87 -3.18
CA ALA A 14 -0.58 -9.46 -2.81
C ALA A 14 0.15 -9.30 -1.46
N VAL A 15 1.06 -8.32 -1.37
CA VAL A 15 1.71 -7.96 -0.12
C VAL A 15 0.83 -6.92 0.57
N ILE A 16 0.41 -7.22 1.79
CA ILE A 16 -0.32 -6.25 2.62
C ILE A 16 0.74 -5.48 3.41
N LYS A 17 0.71 -4.16 3.31
CA LYS A 17 1.56 -3.24 4.07
C LYS A 17 0.67 -2.33 4.90
N GLU A 18 0.93 -2.27 6.20
CA GLU A 18 0.34 -1.29 7.09
C GLU A 18 1.23 -0.04 7.09
N ILE A 19 0.63 1.13 6.89
CA ILE A 19 1.35 2.40 6.85
C ILE A 19 0.66 3.46 7.71
N ASP A 20 1.46 4.43 8.13
CA ASP A 20 0.96 5.57 8.87
C ASP A 20 0.16 6.51 7.95
N CYS A 21 -0.99 6.98 8.43
CA CYS A 21 -1.84 7.86 7.63
C CYS A 21 -1.14 9.22 7.43
N PRO A 22 -0.83 9.64 6.19
CA PRO A 22 -0.19 10.92 5.95
C PRO A 22 -1.10 12.11 6.26
N LYS A 23 -2.43 11.88 6.35
CA LYS A 23 -3.42 12.93 6.62
C LYS A 23 -3.60 13.19 8.12
N CYS A 24 -3.85 12.17 8.93
CA CYS A 24 -4.10 12.33 10.38
C CYS A 24 -2.92 11.94 11.27
N GLY A 25 -1.89 11.26 10.74
CA GLY A 25 -0.77 10.74 11.53
C GLY A 25 -1.11 9.48 12.33
N ALA A 26 -2.23 8.81 12.02
CA ALA A 26 -2.59 7.53 12.61
C ALA A 26 -1.50 6.49 12.30
N LYS A 27 -0.94 5.86 13.33
CA LYS A 27 0.00 4.76 13.13
C LYS A 27 -0.69 3.53 12.58
N ASP A 28 -0.10 2.90 11.57
CA ASP A 28 -0.66 1.70 10.91
C ASP A 28 -2.15 1.90 10.55
N GLY A 29 -2.50 3.15 10.21
CA GLY A 29 -3.89 3.56 10.06
C GLY A 29 -4.49 3.17 8.71
N ILE A 30 -3.67 2.72 7.76
CA ILE A 30 -4.08 2.34 6.40
C ILE A 30 -3.43 1.00 6.04
N GLU A 31 -4.27 0.03 5.73
CA GLU A 31 -3.86 -1.26 5.17
C GLU A 31 -3.83 -1.16 3.65
N VAL A 32 -2.62 -1.25 3.06
CA VAL A 32 -2.40 -1.10 1.63
C VAL A 32 -2.04 -2.44 1.01
N PHE A 33 -2.75 -2.78 -0.07
CA PHE A 33 -2.48 -3.99 -0.84
C PHE A 33 -1.55 -3.63 -2.00
N GLU A 34 -0.30 -4.07 -1.94
CA GLU A 34 0.70 -3.86 -2.99
C GLU A 34 0.95 -5.16 -3.76
N ARG A 35 1.06 -5.07 -5.08
CA ARG A 35 1.49 -6.14 -5.96
C ARG A 35 2.36 -5.56 -7.06
N ASP A 36 3.50 -6.17 -7.32
CA ASP A 36 4.44 -5.69 -8.34
C ASP A 36 4.80 -4.19 -8.15
N SER A 37 4.97 -3.76 -6.89
CA SER A 37 5.27 -2.38 -6.49
C SER A 37 4.17 -1.34 -6.79
N LEU A 38 2.96 -1.80 -7.09
CA LEU A 38 1.77 -0.96 -7.30
C LEU A 38 0.67 -1.37 -6.33
N THR A 39 -0.09 -0.39 -5.86
CA THR A 39 -1.30 -0.66 -5.10
C THR A 39 -2.34 -1.35 -6.00
N ILE A 40 -2.98 -2.40 -5.50
CA ILE A 40 -3.98 -3.20 -6.26
C ILE A 40 -5.38 -3.16 -5.63
N GLY A 41 -5.69 -2.07 -4.95
CA GLY A 41 -7.00 -1.79 -4.41
C GLY A 41 -7.04 -0.43 -3.73
N GLU A 42 -8.25 0.08 -3.50
CA GLU A 42 -8.44 1.26 -2.68
C GLU A 42 -8.08 0.93 -1.22
N SER A 43 -7.23 1.76 -0.61
CA SER A 43 -6.81 1.57 0.78
C SER A 43 -7.34 2.74 1.59
N ILE A 44 -8.19 2.48 2.57
CA ILE A 44 -8.87 3.54 3.33
C ILE A 44 -8.35 3.57 4.76
N CYS A 45 -8.10 4.77 5.27
CA CYS A 45 -7.72 4.98 6.65
C CYS A 45 -8.91 4.79 7.59
N ASP A 46 -8.80 3.89 8.55
CA ASP A 46 -9.86 3.63 9.53
C ASP A 46 -10.10 4.84 10.46
N GLN A 47 -9.05 5.62 10.75
CA GLN A 47 -9.17 6.77 11.67
C GLN A 47 -9.76 8.05 11.06
N CYS A 48 -9.47 8.34 9.78
CA CYS A 48 -9.85 9.63 9.17
C CYS A 48 -10.57 9.53 7.83
N GLY A 49 -10.74 8.31 7.29
CA GLY A 49 -11.35 8.08 5.98
C GLY A 49 -10.52 8.57 4.80
N TYR A 50 -9.19 8.68 4.96
CA TYR A 50 -8.29 8.99 3.85
C TYR A 50 -8.13 7.78 2.92
N THR A 51 -8.40 7.95 1.64
CA THR A 51 -8.31 6.87 0.65
C THR A 51 -7.07 7.03 -0.23
N ILE A 52 -6.30 5.96 -0.35
CA ILE A 52 -5.21 5.81 -1.32
C ILE A 52 -5.80 5.08 -2.53
N PRO A 53 -5.71 5.68 -3.73
CA PRO A 53 -6.22 5.05 -4.95
C PRO A 53 -5.38 3.84 -5.34
N GLU A 54 -5.97 2.90 -6.09
CA GLU A 54 -5.23 1.80 -6.70
C GLU A 54 -4.36 2.28 -7.88
N GLY A 55 -3.36 1.47 -8.25
CA GLY A 55 -2.47 1.72 -9.38
C GLY A 55 -1.38 2.75 -9.13
N VAL A 56 -1.21 3.21 -7.88
CA VAL A 56 -0.11 4.10 -7.47
C VAL A 56 1.00 3.32 -6.77
N ALA A 57 2.25 3.76 -6.92
CA ALA A 57 3.38 3.18 -6.20
C ALA A 57 3.43 3.76 -4.78
N LEU A 58 3.29 2.89 -3.77
CA LEU A 58 3.12 3.29 -2.38
C LEU A 58 4.31 4.07 -1.82
N ASP A 59 5.52 3.51 -1.91
CA ASP A 59 6.76 4.14 -1.44
C ASP A 59 6.96 5.58 -1.96
N PRO A 60 7.00 5.84 -3.29
CA PRO A 60 7.17 7.21 -3.79
C PRO A 60 5.95 8.10 -3.53
N TYR A 61 4.74 7.52 -3.40
CA TYR A 61 3.54 8.29 -3.06
C TYR A 61 3.64 8.85 -1.63
N LEU A 62 4.08 8.03 -0.67
CA LEU A 62 4.29 8.46 0.72
C LEU A 62 5.42 9.47 0.83
N GLU A 63 6.55 9.20 0.18
CA GLU A 63 7.71 10.10 0.22
C GLU A 63 7.36 11.50 -0.34
N GLN A 64 6.55 11.57 -1.40
CA GLN A 64 6.05 12.84 -1.92
C GLN A 64 5.17 13.59 -0.92
N LEU A 65 4.33 12.86 -0.16
CA LEU A 65 3.48 13.48 0.85
C LEU A 65 4.29 14.01 2.04
N GLU A 66 5.36 13.32 2.43
CA GLU A 66 6.30 13.79 3.45
C GLU A 66 7.06 15.04 2.99
N GLN A 67 7.63 15.02 1.79
CA GLN A 67 8.34 16.17 1.21
C GLN A 67 7.46 17.42 1.09
N ARG A 68 6.17 17.26 0.79
CA ARG A 68 5.20 18.37 0.73
C ARG A 68 4.92 18.99 2.10
N LYS A 69 5.04 18.24 3.20
CA LYS A 69 4.92 18.79 4.56
C LYS A 69 6.16 19.62 4.92
N GLU A 70 7.34 19.21 4.47
CA GLU A 70 8.62 19.85 4.81
C GLU A 70 8.89 21.15 4.05
N THR A 71 8.40 21.27 2.81
CA THR A 71 8.58 22.47 1.95
C THR A 71 7.63 23.62 2.32
N GLY A 72 6.70 23.42 3.26
CA GLY A 72 5.80 24.46 3.77
C GLY A 72 6.42 25.35 4.87
N ARG A 73 7.71 25.67 4.79
CA ARG A 73 8.43 26.49 5.78
C ARG A 73 8.88 27.83 5.22
#